data_AF-A0A846TKF4-F1
#
_entry.id   AF-A0A846TKF4-F1
#
_cell.length_a   1.000
_cell.length_b   1.000
_cell.length_c   1.000
_cell.angle_alpha   90.00
_cell.angle_beta   90.00
_cell.angle_gamma   90.00
#
_symmetry.space_group_name_H-M   'P 1'
#
loop_
_entity.id
_entity.type
_entity.pdbx_description
1 polymer ?
#
loop_
_entity_poly.entity_id
_entity_poly.type
_entity_poly.pdbx_seq_one_letter_code
_entity_poly.pdbx_strand_id
1 'polypeptide(L)'
;MKKVYGLMVNSGDANEMLWDHGVWETEEAANEYIENEMSSISGVWVGEIQVNDGIPEAAEYVEEEMVECALCGVEYNPEDVNTDDYDEAVCINCEPGYKENMNIA
;
A
#
# COMPACT_ATOMS: atom_id res chain seq x y z
N MET A 1 8.73 -2.39 11.07
CA MET A 1 9.25 -1.10 11.60
C MET A 1 10.72 -1.07 11.29
N LYS A 2 11.15 -0.04 10.56
CA LYS A 2 12.53 0.16 10.16
C LYS A 2 13.18 1.21 11.04
N LYS A 3 14.43 0.96 11.40
CA LYS A 3 15.27 1.95 12.08
C LYS A 3 15.95 2.81 11.03
N VAL A 4 15.79 4.12 11.15
CA VAL A 4 16.48 5.12 10.35
C VAL A 4 17.06 6.19 11.27
N TYR A 5 17.92 7.04 10.71
CA TYR A 5 18.63 8.08 11.42
C TYR A 5 18.30 9.43 10.81
N GLY A 6 18.03 10.43 11.64
CA GLY A 6 17.73 11.79 11.19
C GLY A 6 18.52 12.83 11.97
N LEU A 7 18.55 14.06 11.45
CA LEU A 7 19.22 15.17 12.11
C LEU A 7 18.29 15.80 13.15
N MET A 8 18.81 16.02 14.34
CA MET A 8 18.09 16.56 15.49
C MET A 8 18.70 17.90 15.88
N VAL A 9 17.85 18.81 16.34
CA VAL A 9 18.23 20.12 16.89
C VAL A 9 17.50 20.37 18.20
N ASN A 10 18.10 21.18 19.07
CA ASN A 10 17.42 21.64 20.27
C ASN A 10 16.56 22.87 19.92
N SER A 11 15.25 22.73 20.09
CA SER A 11 14.25 23.79 19.91
C SER A 11 13.63 24.13 21.27
N GLY A 12 14.37 24.91 22.06
CA GLY A 12 13.96 25.33 23.40
C GLY A 12 14.02 24.20 24.43
N ASP A 13 12.85 23.65 24.79
CA ASP A 13 12.72 22.59 25.79
C ASP A 13 12.60 21.18 25.17
N ALA A 14 12.59 21.09 23.84
CA ALA A 14 12.39 19.84 23.12
C ALA A 14 13.47 19.60 22.04
N ASN A 15 13.69 18.33 21.74
CA ASN A 15 14.50 17.91 20.60
C ASN A 15 13.58 17.76 19.40
N GLU A 16 13.87 18.50 18.33
CA GLU A 16 13.11 18.47 17.08
C GLU A 16 13.95 17.87 15.97
N MET A 17 13.29 17.19 15.03
CA MET A 17 13.92 16.57 13.88
C MET A 17 13.84 17.52 12.68
N LEU A 18 14.95 17.63 11.94
CA LEU A 18 15.06 18.45 10.75
C LEU A 18 14.60 17.67 9.50
N TRP A 19 13.27 17.58 9.33
CA TRP A 19 12.65 16.77 8.27
C TRP A 19 13.07 17.17 6.85
N ASP A 20 13.45 18.43 6.64
CA ASP A 20 13.87 18.95 5.33
C ASP A 20 15.19 18.37 4.83
N HIS A 21 16.04 17.85 5.71
CA HIS A 21 17.33 17.25 5.34
C HIS A 21 17.25 15.75 5.03
N GLY A 22 16.10 15.12 5.33
CA GLY A 22 15.87 13.71 5.07
C GLY A 22 16.28 12.77 6.20
N VAL A 23 16.33 11.47 5.88
CA VAL A 23 16.68 10.38 6.79
C VAL A 23 17.66 9.42 6.11
N TRP A 24 18.52 8.79 6.91
CA TRP A 24 19.56 7.86 6.47
C TRP A 24 19.33 6.47 7.06
N GLU A 25 19.80 5.45 6.35
CA GLU A 25 19.73 4.07 6.82
C GLU A 25 20.77 3.75 7.89
N THR A 26 21.86 4.53 7.95
CA THR A 26 22.96 4.34 8.90
C THR A 26 23.28 5.64 9.64
N GLU A 27 23.80 5.51 10.86
CA GLU A 27 24.19 6.64 11.70
C GLU A 27 25.40 7.37 11.10
N GLU A 28 26.31 6.61 10.50
CA GLU A 28 27.54 7.10 9.91
C GLU A 28 27.26 8.03 8.72
N ALA A 29 26.29 7.68 7.86
CA ALA A 29 25.92 8.50 6.72
C ALA A 29 25.26 9.83 7.13
N ALA A 30 24.48 9.82 8.21
CA ALA A 30 23.91 11.04 8.79
C ALA A 30 24.99 11.93 9.43
N ASN A 31 25.97 11.34 10.13
CA ASN A 31 27.10 12.09 10.69
C ASN A 31 28.00 12.68 9.59
N GLU A 32 28.28 11.92 8.54
CA GLU A 32 29.04 12.40 7.38
C GLU A 32 28.37 13.61 6.73
N TYR A 33 27.04 13.63 6.66
CA TYR A 33 26.30 14.80 6.18
C TYR A 33 26.50 16.02 7.09
N ILE A 34 26.45 15.86 8.42
CA ILE A 34 26.73 16.97 9.35
C ILE A 34 28.15 17.51 9.13
N GLU A 35 29.13 16.61 9.03
CA GLU A 35 30.54 16.98 8.88
C GLU A 35 30.86 17.66 7.54
N ASN A 36 30.21 17.24 6.45
CA ASN A 36 30.49 17.79 5.12
C ASN A 36 29.65 19.02 4.80
N GLU A 37 28.34 18.96 5.06
CA GLU A 37 27.37 19.96 4.59
C GLU A 37 27.00 20.98 5.70
N MET A 38 27.14 20.60 6.97
CA MET A 38 26.71 21.42 8.12
C MET A 38 27.85 21.70 9.12
N SER A 39 29.12 21.58 8.69
CA SER A 39 30.30 21.74 9.56
C SER A 39 30.37 23.05 10.34
N SER A 40 29.74 24.12 9.81
CA SER A 40 29.70 25.44 10.45
C SER A 40 28.53 25.62 11.44
N ILE A 41 27.60 24.66 11.48
CA ILE A 41 26.39 24.71 12.30
C ILE A 41 26.61 23.88 13.56
N SER A 42 26.52 24.53 14.73
CA SER A 42 26.59 23.87 16.02
C SER A 42 25.21 23.51 16.56
N GLY A 43 25.11 22.40 17.31
CA GLY A 43 23.88 22.01 17.99
C GLY A 43 22.95 21.12 17.17
N VAL A 44 23.47 20.55 16.07
CA VAL A 44 22.82 19.47 15.32
C VAL A 44 23.50 18.15 15.64
N TRP A 45 22.73 17.08 15.83
CA TRP A 45 23.25 15.73 16.09
C TRP A 45 22.37 14.67 15.43
N VAL A 46 22.87 13.44 15.35
CA VAL A 46 22.10 12.31 14.78
C VAL A 46 21.22 11.67 15.84
N GLY A 47 19.94 11.46 15.51
CA GLY A 47 18.96 10.76 16.34
C GLY A 47 18.38 9.52 15.65
N GLU A 48 18.09 8.48 16.43
CA GLU A 48 17.37 7.30 15.96
C GLU A 48 15.88 7.59 15.80
N ILE A 49 15.30 7.17 14.68
CA ILE A 49 13.88 7.30 14.37
C ILE A 49 13.35 5.91 13.99
N GLN A 50 12.27 5.50 14.65
CA GLN A 50 11.52 4.32 14.24
C GLN A 50 10.44 4.73 13.25
N VAL A 51 10.58 4.28 12.01
CA VAL A 51 9.54 4.46 11.00
C VAL A 51 8.80 3.15 10.79
N ASN A 52 7.50 3.22 10.54
CA ASN A 52 6.82 2.07 9.97
C ASN A 52 7.42 1.88 8.57
N ASP A 53 7.91 0.67 8.30
CA ASP A 53 8.18 0.32 6.90
C ASP A 53 6.88 0.56 6.14
N GLY A 54 6.98 1.12 4.95
CA GLY A 54 5.87 1.04 4.00
C GLY A 54 5.42 -0.41 3.94
N ILE A 55 4.11 -0.64 3.87
CA ILE A 55 3.53 -1.99 3.76
C ILE A 55 4.41 -2.76 2.75
N PRO A 56 5.05 -3.88 3.16
CA PRO A 56 5.96 -4.60 2.29
C PRO A 56 5.26 -4.87 0.97
N GLU A 57 6.04 -4.74 -0.11
CA GLU A 57 5.64 -4.80 -1.52
C GLU A 57 4.31 -5.53 -1.74
N ALA A 58 3.37 -4.80 -2.38
CA ALA A 58 2.07 -5.23 -2.88
C ALA A 58 1.65 -6.62 -2.42
N ALA A 59 0.61 -6.70 -1.58
CA ALA A 59 -0.19 -7.92 -1.45
C ALA A 59 -0.24 -8.57 -2.82
N GLU A 60 0.32 -9.79 -2.94
CA GLU A 60 0.31 -10.52 -4.20
C GLU A 60 -1.13 -10.49 -4.67
N TYR A 61 -1.42 -9.66 -5.68
CA TYR A 61 -2.69 -9.71 -6.35
C TYR A 61 -2.64 -11.06 -7.04
N VAL A 62 -3.21 -12.06 -6.38
CA VAL A 62 -3.66 -13.25 -7.08
C VAL A 62 -4.66 -12.69 -8.07
N GLU A 63 -4.23 -12.51 -9.32
CA GLU A 63 -5.12 -12.26 -10.43
C GLU A 63 -5.99 -13.51 -10.53
N GLU A 64 -7.06 -13.54 -9.74
CA GLU A 64 -8.13 -14.51 -9.94
C GLU A 64 -8.69 -14.26 -11.34
N GLU A 65 -8.77 -15.32 -12.13
CA GLU A 65 -9.30 -15.25 -13.49
C GLU A 65 -10.77 -14.82 -13.40
N MET A 66 -11.03 -13.57 -13.80
CA MET A 66 -12.36 -12.98 -13.77
C MET A 66 -13.26 -13.71 -14.77
N VAL A 67 -14.51 -13.95 -14.39
CA VAL A 67 -15.48 -14.67 -15.22
C VAL A 67 -16.45 -13.67 -15.84
N GLU A 68 -16.57 -13.69 -17.17
CA GLU A 68 -17.52 -12.84 -17.90
C GLU A 68 -18.95 -13.42 -17.81
N CYS A 69 -19.91 -12.57 -17.42
CA CYS A 69 -21.32 -12.94 -17.44
C CYS A 69 -21.86 -12.94 -18.89
N ALA A 70 -22.42 -14.07 -19.33
CA ALA A 70 -22.97 -14.24 -20.68
C ALA A 70 -24.12 -13.28 -21.02
N LEU A 71 -24.82 -12.74 -20.01
CA LEU A 71 -25.99 -11.87 -20.20
C LEU A 71 -25.65 -10.39 -20.28
N CYS A 72 -24.67 -9.92 -19.50
CA CYS A 72 -24.31 -8.49 -19.45
C CYS A 72 -22.91 -8.17 -19.98
N GLY A 73 -22.06 -9.18 -20.24
CA GLY A 73 -20.71 -9.02 -20.75
C GLY A 73 -19.74 -8.34 -19.77
N VAL A 74 -20.08 -8.30 -18.48
CA VAL A 74 -19.24 -7.73 -17.43
C VAL A 74 -18.47 -8.86 -16.75
N GLU A 75 -17.19 -8.61 -16.49
CA GLU A 75 -16.29 -9.50 -15.76
C GLU A 75 -16.51 -9.35 -14.25
N TYR A 76 -16.71 -10.48 -13.57
CA TYR A 76 -16.94 -10.56 -12.13
C TYR A 76 -15.97 -11.54 -11.47
N ASN A 77 -15.82 -11.43 -10.15
CA ASN A 77 -15.18 -12.47 -9.37
C ASN A 77 -15.95 -13.79 -9.56
N PRO A 78 -15.26 -14.94 -9.58
CA PRO A 78 -15.92 -16.24 -9.75
C PRO A 78 -16.96 -16.54 -8.66
N GLU A 79 -16.79 -16.00 -7.45
CA GLU A 79 -17.77 -16.13 -6.36
C GLU A 79 -19.11 -15.42 -6.64
N ASP A 80 -19.12 -14.44 -7.55
CA ASP A 80 -20.30 -13.66 -7.94
C ASP A 80 -20.97 -14.18 -9.23
N VAL A 81 -20.44 -15.25 -9.82
CA VAL A 81 -20.93 -15.85 -11.08
C VAL A 81 -21.31 -17.31 -10.85
N ASN A 82 -22.56 -17.62 -11.15
CA ASN A 82 -23.02 -18.99 -11.15
C ASN A 82 -22.60 -19.68 -12.44
N THR A 83 -21.73 -20.68 -12.30
CA THR A 83 -21.22 -21.52 -13.40
C THR A 83 -21.61 -22.99 -13.25
N ASP A 84 -22.25 -23.37 -12.14
CA ASP A 84 -22.61 -24.76 -11.80
C ASP A 84 -24.09 -25.06 -12.07
N ASP A 85 -24.99 -24.11 -11.79
CA ASP A 85 -26.44 -24.34 -11.86
C ASP A 85 -27.04 -24.08 -13.25
N TYR A 86 -26.30 -23.43 -14.16
CA TYR A 86 -26.75 -23.09 -15.51
C TYR A 86 -25.72 -23.46 -16.57
N ASP A 87 -26.18 -23.67 -17.80
CA ASP A 87 -25.32 -23.92 -18.96
C ASP A 87 -24.49 -22.69 -19.37
N GLU A 88 -24.88 -21.49 -18.91
CA GLU A 88 -24.21 -20.23 -19.19
C GLU A 88 -23.74 -19.58 -17.88
N ALA A 89 -22.57 -18.93 -17.90
CA ALA A 89 -22.05 -18.20 -16.75
C ALA A 89 -22.91 -16.94 -16.50
N VAL A 90 -23.67 -16.92 -15.41
CA VAL A 90 -24.60 -15.83 -15.09
C VAL A 90 -24.24 -15.19 -13.76
N CYS A 91 -23.99 -13.88 -13.75
CA CYS A 91 -23.72 -13.16 -12.52
C CYS A 91 -24.96 -13.05 -11.63
N ILE A 92 -24.75 -12.92 -10.32
CA ILE A 92 -25.81 -12.81 -9.30
C ILE A 92 -26.85 -11.73 -9.60
N ASN A 93 -26.47 -10.67 -10.34
CA ASN A 93 -27.37 -9.58 -10.71
C ASN A 93 -28.27 -9.93 -11.91
N CYS A 94 -27.80 -10.78 -12.82
CA CYS A 94 -28.57 -11.22 -13.98
C CYS A 94 -29.36 -12.50 -13.70
N GLU A 95 -28.99 -13.27 -12.67
CA GLU A 95 -29.70 -14.48 -12.25
C GLU A 95 -31.22 -14.30 -12.09
N PRO A 96 -31.76 -13.25 -11.45
CA PRO A 96 -33.21 -13.11 -11.27
C PRO A 96 -33.94 -13.07 -12.61
N GLY A 97 -33.44 -12.29 -13.57
CA GLY A 97 -34.02 -12.22 -14.91
C GLY A 97 -33.84 -13.50 -15.71
N TYR A 98 -32.74 -14.23 -15.50
CA TYR A 98 -32.51 -15.52 -16.14
C TYR A 98 -33.50 -16.59 -15.64
N LYS A 99 -33.69 -16.70 -14.31
CA LYS A 99 -34.66 -17.60 -13.67
C LYS A 99 -36.09 -17.30 -14.08
N GLU A 100 -36.44 -16.03 -14.24
CA GLU A 100 -37.76 -15.64 -14.73
C GLU A 100 -37.97 -16.12 -16.17
N ASN A 101 -36.99 -15.97 -17.07
CA ASN A 101 -37.11 -16.43 -18.46
C ASN A 101 -37.11 -17.96 -18.60
N MET A 102 -36.40 -18.69 -17.74
CA MET A 102 -36.43 -20.16 -17.72
C MET A 102 -37.77 -20.73 -17.24
N ASN A 103 -38.51 -20.00 -16.38
CA ASN A 103 -39.83 -20.42 -15.88
C ASN A 103 -40.99 -20.08 -16.83
N ILE A 104 -40.73 -19.57 -18.04
CA ILE A 104 -41.74 -19.27 -19.08
C ILE A 104 -41.69 -20.32 -20.22
N ALA A 105 -40.98 -21.44 -20.04
CA ALA A 105 -40.95 -22.57 -20.97
C ALA A 105 -41.88 -23.72 -20.55
#